data_AF-A0A7K2M0J7-F1
#
_entry.id   AF-A0A7K2M0J7-F1
#
_cell.length_a   1.000
_cell.length_b   1.000
_cell.length_c   1.000
_cell.angle_alpha   90.00
_cell.angle_beta   90.00
_cell.angle_gamma   90.00
#
_symmetry.space_group_name_H-M   'P 1'
#
loop_
_entity.id
_entity.type
_entity.pdbx_description
1 polymer ?
#
loop_
_entity_poly.entity_id
_entity_poly.type
_entity_poly.pdbx_seq_one_letter_code
_entity_poly.pdbx_strand_id
1 'polypeptide(L)'
;PVTAHDLVPPAIAYQKWVAQGLDEVVRLTGRLRAAVDRGDLAAARTAWLPAHLQYERLGAAYDAFGDADGRINGTDAGLPGGVRDPAFTGFHRIEYGLWHGATASTLRAPAAALAGAVTALREEWAQARMDPAQLGLRAHEILENTVQFELTARTDYGSGSNLATARANLDGTRAVLARLRPLLSTRYPGLPVLDRRLGRAE
;
A
#
# COMPACT_ATOMS: atom_id res chain seq x y z
N PRO A 1 16.64 -22.11 -18.08
CA PRO A 1 16.58 -21.39 -16.79
C PRO A 1 16.08 -19.95 -17.06
N VAL A 2 15.37 -19.31 -16.11
CA VAL A 2 15.05 -17.86 -16.22
C VAL A 2 16.30 -17.08 -15.89
N THR A 3 16.63 -16.09 -16.71
CA THR A 3 17.78 -15.20 -16.50
C THR A 3 17.33 -13.85 -15.96
N ALA A 4 18.26 -13.07 -15.41
CA ALA A 4 17.98 -11.69 -15.02
C ALA A 4 17.46 -10.85 -16.20
N HIS A 5 17.97 -11.10 -17.42
CA HIS A 5 17.53 -10.41 -18.63
C HIS A 5 16.05 -10.67 -18.96
N ASP A 6 15.55 -11.89 -18.70
CA ASP A 6 14.13 -12.22 -18.90
C ASP A 6 13.20 -11.44 -17.95
N LEU A 7 13.71 -11.05 -16.78
CA LEU A 7 12.97 -10.30 -15.75
C LEU A 7 13.01 -8.78 -15.96
N VAL A 8 13.93 -8.25 -16.78
CA VAL A 8 14.05 -6.80 -17.01
C VAL A 8 12.77 -6.20 -17.61
N PRO A 9 12.19 -6.72 -18.71
CA PRO A 9 10.96 -6.15 -19.26
C PRO A 9 9.76 -6.13 -18.29
N PRO A 10 9.42 -7.22 -17.57
CA PRO A 10 8.31 -7.18 -16.62
C PRO A 10 8.60 -6.31 -15.39
N ALA A 11 9.86 -6.19 -14.95
CA ALA A 11 10.25 -5.28 -13.88
C ALA A 11 10.05 -3.81 -14.28
N ILE A 12 10.46 -3.42 -15.49
CA ILE A 12 10.20 -2.07 -16.03
C ILE A 12 8.69 -1.80 -16.11
N ALA A 13 7.91 -2.77 -16.59
CA ALA A 13 6.46 -2.65 -16.66
C ALA A 13 5.80 -2.54 -15.28
N TYR A 14 6.36 -3.17 -14.25
CA TYR A 14 5.92 -3.04 -12.86
C TYR A 14 6.27 -1.66 -12.32
N GLN A 15 7.51 -1.22 -12.49
CA GLN A 15 7.98 0.08 -11.99
C GLN A 15 7.17 1.25 -12.55
N LYS A 16 6.83 1.21 -13.86
CA LYS A 16 5.95 2.21 -14.49
C LYS A 16 4.54 2.22 -13.91
N TRP A 17 4.01 1.06 -13.59
CA TRP A 17 2.67 0.93 -13.01
C TRP A 17 2.62 1.42 -11.57
N VAL A 18 3.64 1.11 -10.77
CA VAL A 18 3.79 1.69 -9.43
C VAL A 18 3.90 3.21 -9.51
N ALA A 19 4.68 3.75 -10.46
CA ALA A 19 4.82 5.20 -10.64
C ALA A 19 3.48 5.89 -10.92
N GLN A 20 2.68 5.34 -11.85
CA GLN A 20 1.32 5.84 -12.13
C GLN A 20 0.39 5.70 -10.91
N GLY A 21 0.53 4.60 -10.19
CA GLY A 21 -0.20 4.36 -8.95
C GLY A 21 0.11 5.40 -7.88
N LEU A 22 1.39 5.76 -7.70
CA LEU A 22 1.85 6.77 -6.76
C LEU A 22 1.33 8.17 -7.11
N ASP A 23 1.27 8.54 -8.40
CA ASP A 23 0.64 9.80 -8.82
C ASP A 23 -0.84 9.87 -8.34
N GLU A 24 -1.55 8.74 -8.37
CA GLU A 24 -2.92 8.65 -7.85
C GLU A 24 -2.98 8.67 -6.32
N VAL A 25 -2.04 8.04 -5.60
CA VAL A 25 -1.95 8.14 -4.13
C VAL A 25 -1.70 9.59 -3.71
N VAL A 26 -0.80 10.33 -4.40
CA VAL A 26 -0.54 11.76 -4.16
C VAL A 26 -1.84 12.56 -4.32
N ARG A 27 -2.59 12.32 -5.40
CA ARG A 27 -3.86 13.01 -5.65
C ARG A 27 -4.89 12.72 -4.55
N LEU A 28 -5.04 11.45 -4.13
CA LEU A 28 -6.03 11.03 -3.15
C LEU A 28 -5.69 11.51 -1.73
N THR A 29 -4.41 11.41 -1.33
CA THR A 29 -3.94 11.95 -0.04
C THR A 29 -4.05 13.47 0.01
N GLY A 30 -3.87 14.17 -1.11
CA GLY A 30 -4.17 15.59 -1.24
C GLY A 30 -5.64 15.92 -0.95
N ARG A 31 -6.59 15.09 -1.42
CA ARG A 31 -8.02 15.24 -1.10
C ARG A 31 -8.33 15.00 0.38
N LEU A 32 -7.73 13.97 0.97
CA LEU A 32 -7.84 13.68 2.40
C LEU A 32 -7.35 14.87 3.23
N ARG A 33 -6.14 15.37 2.94
CA ARG A 33 -5.57 16.55 3.59
C ARG A 33 -6.49 17.76 3.45
N ALA A 34 -6.98 18.05 2.26
CA ALA A 34 -7.87 19.19 2.04
C ALA A 34 -9.17 19.10 2.84
N ALA A 35 -9.74 17.91 3.03
CA ALA A 35 -10.92 17.71 3.87
C ALA A 35 -10.61 18.00 5.36
N VAL A 36 -9.49 17.49 5.86
CA VAL A 36 -9.00 17.77 7.23
C VAL A 36 -8.73 19.27 7.43
N ASP A 37 -8.09 19.93 6.47
CA ASP A 37 -7.76 21.36 6.54
C ASP A 37 -9.02 22.25 6.56
N ARG A 38 -10.13 21.80 5.97
CA ARG A 38 -11.43 22.49 6.04
C ARG A 38 -12.24 22.16 7.30
N GLY A 39 -11.78 21.23 8.13
CA GLY A 39 -12.53 20.80 9.31
C GLY A 39 -13.62 19.76 9.04
N ASP A 40 -13.72 19.25 7.82
CA ASP A 40 -14.78 18.33 7.40
C ASP A 40 -14.36 16.87 7.66
N LEU A 41 -14.59 16.40 8.88
CA LEU A 41 -14.23 15.04 9.30
C LEU A 41 -15.05 13.95 8.58
N ALA A 42 -16.28 14.25 8.14
CA ALA A 42 -17.08 13.31 7.38
C ALA A 42 -16.47 13.09 5.98
N ALA A 43 -16.14 14.17 5.27
CA ALA A 43 -15.44 14.08 4.00
C ALA A 43 -14.05 13.47 4.15
N ALA A 44 -13.35 13.71 5.27
CA ALA A 44 -12.05 13.09 5.55
C ALA A 44 -12.17 11.56 5.68
N ARG A 45 -13.17 11.03 6.42
CA ARG A 45 -13.44 9.58 6.48
C ARG A 45 -13.71 8.99 5.10
N THR A 46 -14.52 9.66 4.28
CA THR A 46 -14.80 9.22 2.90
C THR A 46 -13.57 9.27 2.00
N ALA A 47 -12.68 10.26 2.19
CA ALA A 47 -11.47 10.42 1.39
C ALA A 47 -10.33 9.49 1.82
N TRP A 48 -10.30 9.08 3.10
CA TRP A 48 -9.25 8.23 3.67
C TRP A 48 -9.21 6.85 2.99
N LEU A 49 -10.36 6.18 2.88
CA LEU A 49 -10.40 4.80 2.39
C LEU A 49 -9.88 4.66 0.95
N PRO A 50 -10.34 5.45 -0.05
CA PRO A 50 -9.77 5.36 -1.40
C PRO A 50 -8.27 5.64 -1.45
N ALA A 51 -7.77 6.57 -0.62
CA ALA A 51 -6.35 6.89 -0.57
C ALA A 51 -5.52 5.73 -0.02
N HIS A 52 -5.97 5.12 1.09
CA HIS A 52 -5.32 3.97 1.71
C HIS A 52 -5.36 2.75 0.79
N LEU A 53 -6.53 2.39 0.25
CA LEU A 53 -6.65 1.25 -0.67
C LEU A 53 -5.81 1.41 -1.94
N GLN A 54 -5.64 2.64 -2.45
CA GLN A 54 -4.78 2.85 -3.60
C GLN A 54 -3.30 2.63 -3.26
N TYR A 55 -2.86 2.99 -2.06
CA TYR A 55 -1.50 2.73 -1.60
C TYR A 55 -1.25 1.22 -1.43
N GLU A 56 -2.17 0.55 -0.75
CA GLU A 56 -2.15 -0.91 -0.48
C GLU A 56 -2.11 -1.72 -1.78
N ARG A 57 -2.86 -1.30 -2.81
CA ARG A 57 -2.80 -1.90 -4.15
C ARG A 57 -1.40 -1.94 -4.74
N LEU A 58 -0.53 -0.97 -4.44
CA LEU A 58 0.83 -0.94 -4.97
C LEU A 58 1.75 -1.98 -4.33
N GLY A 59 1.30 -2.63 -3.25
CA GLY A 59 2.00 -3.73 -2.62
C GLY A 59 3.28 -3.29 -1.92
N ALA A 60 3.16 -2.41 -0.93
CA ALA A 60 4.25 -1.85 -0.13
C ALA A 60 4.97 -2.84 0.81
N ALA A 61 4.77 -4.16 0.62
CA ALA A 61 5.28 -5.20 1.50
C ALA A 61 6.83 -5.25 1.53
N TYR A 62 7.41 -5.65 2.67
CA TYR A 62 8.84 -5.99 2.87
C TYR A 62 9.83 -5.05 2.13
N ASP A 63 9.94 -3.80 2.59
CA ASP A 63 10.86 -2.79 2.07
C ASP A 63 10.66 -2.41 0.60
N ALA A 64 9.50 -2.71 -0.02
CA ALA A 64 9.22 -2.28 -1.40
C ALA A 64 9.39 -0.76 -1.59
N PHE A 65 9.12 0.02 -0.55
CA PHE A 65 9.31 1.46 -0.50
C PHE A 65 10.33 1.91 0.56
N GLY A 66 11.12 0.98 1.10
CA GLY A 66 12.06 1.23 2.20
C GLY A 66 11.44 2.00 3.37
N ASP A 67 12.20 2.92 3.95
CA ASP A 67 11.80 3.74 5.11
C ASP A 67 10.56 4.63 4.85
N ALA A 68 10.15 4.82 3.59
CA ALA A 68 8.93 5.56 3.29
C ALA A 68 7.68 4.84 3.79
N ASP A 69 7.66 3.50 3.77
CA ASP A 69 6.48 2.73 4.20
C ASP A 69 6.18 2.94 5.69
N GLY A 70 7.20 2.95 6.55
CA GLY A 70 7.02 3.24 7.98
C GLY A 70 6.42 4.62 8.25
N ARG A 71 6.66 5.61 7.38
CA ARG A 71 6.08 6.96 7.50
C ARG A 71 4.66 7.07 6.93
N ILE A 72 4.35 6.25 5.93
CA ILE A 72 3.08 6.31 5.18
C ILE A 72 2.04 5.38 5.82
N ASN A 73 2.45 4.20 6.26
CA ASN A 73 1.58 3.11 6.68
C ASN A 73 2.10 2.37 7.94
N GLY A 74 2.99 3.01 8.70
CA GLY A 74 3.50 2.44 9.96
C GLY A 74 2.40 2.21 10.99
N THR A 75 2.58 1.16 11.78
CA THR A 75 1.70 0.80 12.90
C THR A 75 2.25 1.33 14.22
N ASP A 76 1.44 1.26 15.28
CA ASP A 76 1.89 1.56 16.63
C ASP A 76 2.63 0.39 17.32
N ALA A 77 2.75 -0.76 16.64
CA ALA A 77 3.41 -1.95 17.18
C ALA A 77 4.89 -1.67 17.48
N GLY A 78 5.29 -1.93 18.73
CA GLY A 78 6.66 -1.70 19.19
C GLY A 78 6.97 -0.25 19.59
N LEU A 79 6.03 0.69 19.42
CA LEU A 79 6.19 2.07 19.90
C LEU A 79 5.90 2.14 21.41
N PRO A 80 6.79 2.72 22.24
CA PRO A 80 6.59 2.81 23.70
C PRO A 80 5.28 3.54 24.09
N GLY A 81 4.85 4.52 23.29
CA GLY A 81 3.60 5.25 23.49
C GLY A 81 2.37 4.63 22.82
N GLY A 82 2.51 3.52 22.09
CA GLY A 82 1.45 2.93 21.25
C GLY A 82 0.79 3.98 20.36
N VAL A 83 -0.55 3.96 20.25
CA VAL A 83 -1.33 4.96 19.48
C VAL A 83 -1.13 6.43 19.89
N ARG A 84 -0.48 6.70 21.03
CA ARG A 84 -0.14 8.05 21.51
C ARG A 84 1.31 8.43 21.25
N ASP A 85 2.12 7.53 20.69
CA ASP A 85 3.52 7.79 20.41
C ASP A 85 3.66 8.85 19.31
N PRO A 86 4.57 9.84 19.45
CA PRO A 86 4.81 10.82 18.39
C PRO A 86 5.34 10.20 17.09
N ALA A 87 5.93 9.00 17.14
CA ALA A 87 6.37 8.27 15.95
C ALA A 87 5.21 7.55 15.22
N PHE A 88 4.03 7.42 15.83
CA PHE A 88 2.86 6.86 15.15
C PHE A 88 2.32 7.86 14.12
N THR A 89 2.56 7.58 12.84
CA THR A 89 2.28 8.49 11.71
C THR A 89 1.52 7.78 10.59
N GLY A 90 1.35 8.44 9.43
CA GLY A 90 0.77 7.81 8.26
C GLY A 90 -0.76 7.61 8.30
N PHE A 91 -1.23 6.69 7.45
CA PHE A 91 -2.64 6.36 7.27
C PHE A 91 -3.29 5.90 8.57
N HIS A 92 -2.66 4.98 9.30
CA HIS A 92 -3.18 4.42 10.56
C HIS A 92 -3.29 5.46 11.67
N ARG A 93 -2.36 6.42 11.76
CA ARG A 93 -2.48 7.54 12.70
C ARG A 93 -3.69 8.42 12.42
N ILE A 94 -3.96 8.67 11.13
CA ILE A 94 -5.11 9.47 10.71
C ILE A 94 -6.41 8.68 10.91
N GLU A 95 -6.40 7.39 10.57
CA GLU A 95 -7.50 6.46 10.82
C GLU A 95 -7.89 6.47 12.29
N TYR A 96 -6.95 6.18 13.19
CA TYR A 96 -7.21 6.17 14.62
C TYR A 96 -7.91 7.46 15.06
N GLY A 97 -7.42 8.63 14.64
CA GLY A 97 -8.05 9.89 15.01
C GLY A 97 -9.44 10.11 14.39
N LEU A 98 -9.64 9.77 13.11
CA LEU A 98 -10.92 9.93 12.42
C LEU A 98 -12.03 9.07 13.05
N TRP A 99 -11.69 7.89 13.58
CA TRP A 99 -12.65 6.96 14.18
C TRP A 99 -12.70 7.02 15.72
N HIS A 100 -11.78 7.72 16.39
CA HIS A 100 -11.74 7.86 17.85
C HIS A 100 -11.90 9.31 18.36
N GLY A 101 -12.61 10.15 17.59
CA GLY A 101 -13.06 11.46 18.07
C GLY A 101 -12.00 12.57 18.08
N ALA A 102 -10.91 12.41 17.31
CA ALA A 102 -9.95 13.49 17.14
C ALA A 102 -10.58 14.68 16.42
N THR A 103 -10.20 15.89 16.82
CA THR A 103 -10.62 17.10 16.11
C THR A 103 -9.81 17.25 14.82
N ALA A 104 -10.38 17.95 13.83
CA ALA A 104 -9.66 18.25 12.60
C ALA A 104 -8.34 19.00 12.86
N SER A 105 -8.29 19.90 13.84
CA SER A 105 -7.05 20.60 14.21
C SER A 105 -5.92 19.64 14.60
N THR A 106 -6.22 18.58 15.36
CA THR A 106 -5.21 17.57 15.73
C THR A 106 -4.78 16.66 14.57
N LEU A 107 -5.57 16.60 13.49
CA LEU A 107 -5.29 15.79 12.31
C LEU A 107 -4.58 16.54 11.18
N ARG A 108 -4.53 17.89 11.22
CA ARG A 108 -3.86 18.69 10.17
C ARG A 108 -2.39 18.30 9.99
N ALA A 109 -1.64 18.22 11.08
CA ALA A 109 -0.22 17.88 11.02
C ALA A 109 0.01 16.43 10.51
N PRO A 110 -0.68 15.38 11.02
CA PRO A 110 -0.63 14.04 10.45
C PRO A 110 -0.99 13.98 8.96
N ALA A 111 -2.07 14.65 8.54
CA ALA A 111 -2.50 14.63 7.14
C ALA A 111 -1.52 15.35 6.20
N ALA A 112 -0.91 16.45 6.65
CA ALA A 112 0.16 17.12 5.92
C ALA A 112 1.42 16.26 5.82
N ALA A 113 1.81 15.60 6.91
CA ALA A 113 2.95 14.69 6.95
C ALA A 113 2.77 13.50 6.00
N LEU A 114 1.59 12.86 6.00
CA LEU A 114 1.26 11.78 5.06
C LEU A 114 1.35 12.25 3.60
N ALA A 115 0.73 13.38 3.25
CA ALA A 115 0.79 13.90 1.88
C ALA A 115 2.24 14.22 1.44
N GLY A 116 3.06 14.73 2.37
CA GLY A 116 4.48 14.96 2.13
C GLY A 116 5.28 13.67 1.93
N ALA A 117 5.04 12.65 2.77
CA ALA A 117 5.72 11.36 2.67
C ALA A 117 5.40 10.63 1.36
N VAL A 118 4.13 10.64 0.92
CA VAL A 118 3.75 10.05 -0.37
C VAL A 118 4.35 10.82 -1.55
N THR A 119 4.40 12.15 -1.47
CA THR A 119 5.03 12.96 -2.52
C THR A 119 6.53 12.67 -2.63
N ALA A 120 7.23 12.58 -1.49
CA ALA A 120 8.64 12.20 -1.44
C ALA A 120 8.87 10.80 -2.01
N LEU A 121 8.05 9.81 -1.62
CA LEU A 121 8.11 8.46 -2.18
C LEU A 121 7.94 8.47 -3.71
N ARG A 122 6.98 9.25 -4.23
CA ARG A 122 6.77 9.38 -5.68
C ARG A 122 8.02 9.93 -6.39
N GLU A 123 8.68 10.93 -5.80
CA GLU A 123 9.90 11.53 -6.37
C GLU A 123 11.09 10.57 -6.30
N GLU A 124 11.29 9.90 -5.18
CA GLU A 124 12.33 8.89 -4.97
C GLU A 124 12.13 7.71 -5.93
N TRP A 125 10.91 7.21 -6.09
CA TRP A 125 10.57 6.11 -7.00
C TRP A 125 10.88 6.41 -8.46
N ALA A 126 10.76 7.68 -8.88
CA ALA A 126 11.10 8.10 -10.24
C ALA A 126 12.60 7.94 -10.56
N GLN A 127 13.46 7.93 -9.54
CA GLN A 127 14.91 7.74 -9.66
C GLN A 127 15.34 6.30 -9.31
N ALA A 128 14.48 5.55 -8.61
CA ALA A 128 14.77 4.21 -8.17
C ALA A 128 15.07 3.26 -9.34
N ARG A 129 15.90 2.25 -9.09
CA ARG A 129 16.11 1.13 -10.00
C ARG A 129 15.69 -0.13 -9.28
N MET A 130 14.55 -0.69 -9.66
CA MET A 130 14.10 -1.96 -9.09
C MET A 130 15.04 -3.08 -9.56
N ASP A 131 15.51 -3.90 -8.62
CA ASP A 131 16.15 -5.18 -8.96
C ASP A 131 15.09 -6.12 -9.56
N PRO A 132 15.24 -6.58 -10.83
CA PRO A 132 14.29 -7.47 -11.46
C PRO A 132 14.04 -8.77 -10.69
N ALA A 133 15.01 -9.24 -9.90
CA ALA A 133 14.86 -10.45 -9.08
C ALA A 133 13.80 -10.29 -7.98
N GLN A 134 13.55 -9.05 -7.53
CA GLN A 134 12.56 -8.76 -6.50
C GLN A 134 11.14 -9.00 -7.00
N LEU A 135 10.87 -8.88 -8.30
CA LEU A 135 9.50 -8.94 -8.82
C LEU A 135 8.80 -10.27 -8.49
N GLY A 136 9.53 -11.39 -8.48
CA GLY A 136 8.98 -12.69 -8.09
C GLY A 136 8.62 -12.75 -6.60
N LEU A 137 9.45 -12.16 -5.73
CA LEU A 137 9.24 -12.12 -4.28
C LEU A 137 8.02 -11.29 -3.93
N ARG A 138 7.83 -10.14 -4.59
CA ARG A 138 6.71 -9.22 -4.33
C ARG A 138 5.34 -9.90 -4.41
N ALA A 139 5.13 -10.81 -5.36
CA ALA A 139 3.85 -11.52 -5.49
C ALA A 139 3.50 -12.33 -4.23
N HIS A 140 4.50 -12.98 -3.63
CA HIS A 140 4.34 -13.77 -2.40
C HIS A 140 4.20 -12.87 -1.17
N GLU A 141 5.08 -11.88 -1.06
CA GLU A 141 5.19 -10.96 0.07
C GLU A 141 3.92 -10.15 0.33
N ILE A 142 3.28 -9.64 -0.73
CA ILE A 142 2.00 -8.91 -0.63
C ILE A 142 0.90 -9.81 -0.03
N LEU A 143 0.84 -11.06 -0.49
CA LEU A 143 -0.16 -12.01 -0.01
C LEU A 143 0.13 -12.46 1.43
N GLU A 144 1.39 -12.64 1.80
CA GLU A 144 1.79 -12.95 3.17
C GLU A 144 1.42 -11.82 4.14
N ASN A 145 1.71 -10.56 3.80
CA ASN A 145 1.30 -9.39 4.59
C ASN A 145 -0.23 -9.34 4.75
N THR A 146 -0.96 -9.63 3.68
CA THR A 146 -2.44 -9.69 3.73
C THR A 146 -2.93 -10.68 4.77
N VAL A 147 -2.35 -11.88 4.81
CA VAL A 147 -2.71 -12.91 5.79
C VAL A 147 -2.29 -12.48 7.20
N GLN A 148 -1.09 -11.91 7.34
CA GLN A 148 -0.52 -11.56 8.64
C GLN A 148 -1.22 -10.39 9.31
N PHE A 149 -1.56 -9.36 8.55
CA PHE A 149 -2.03 -8.08 9.09
C PHE A 149 -3.52 -7.86 8.84
N GLU A 150 -3.97 -8.02 7.60
CA GLU A 150 -5.34 -7.67 7.21
C GLU A 150 -6.36 -8.72 7.66
N LEU A 151 -6.10 -10.01 7.40
CA LEU A 151 -7.02 -11.08 7.79
C LEU A 151 -7.07 -11.31 9.31
N THR A 152 -6.13 -10.75 10.06
CA THR A 152 -6.13 -10.77 11.53
C THR A 152 -6.58 -9.45 12.15
N ALA A 153 -6.93 -8.45 11.32
CA ALA A 153 -7.32 -7.10 11.73
C ALA A 153 -6.28 -6.38 12.60
N ARG A 154 -4.99 -6.72 12.49
CA ARG A 154 -3.91 -6.08 13.27
C ARG A 154 -3.65 -4.64 12.86
N THR A 155 -4.06 -4.26 11.66
CA THR A 155 -3.95 -2.93 11.07
C THR A 155 -5.30 -2.19 11.07
N ASP A 156 -6.31 -2.69 11.80
CA ASP A 156 -7.58 -1.96 12.00
C ASP A 156 -7.43 -0.94 13.12
N TYR A 157 -7.48 0.36 12.78
CA TYR A 157 -7.48 1.44 13.77
C TYR A 157 -8.85 2.10 13.91
N GLY A 158 -9.92 1.37 13.58
CA GLY A 158 -11.31 1.71 13.82
C GLY A 158 -12.15 1.87 12.56
N SER A 159 -11.55 1.80 11.37
CA SER A 159 -12.29 1.94 10.12
C SER A 159 -13.06 0.68 9.71
N GLY A 160 -12.66 -0.50 10.20
CA GLY A 160 -13.25 -1.78 9.77
C GLY A 160 -12.93 -2.14 8.32
N SER A 161 -11.87 -1.57 7.72
CA SER A 161 -11.61 -1.70 6.29
C SER A 161 -10.72 -2.87 5.88
N ASN A 162 -10.23 -3.71 6.79
CA ASN A 162 -9.20 -4.71 6.48
C ASN A 162 -9.59 -5.71 5.38
N LEU A 163 -10.87 -6.07 5.25
CA LEU A 163 -11.29 -6.93 4.12
C LEU A 163 -11.19 -6.19 2.77
N ALA A 164 -11.46 -4.88 2.74
CA ALA A 164 -11.24 -4.07 1.55
C ALA A 164 -9.74 -3.90 1.28
N THR A 165 -8.92 -3.75 2.33
CA THR A 165 -7.45 -3.70 2.24
C THR A 165 -6.88 -5.02 1.72
N ALA A 166 -7.34 -6.16 2.23
CA ALA A 166 -6.98 -7.48 1.74
C ALA A 166 -7.32 -7.64 0.26
N ARG A 167 -8.46 -7.12 -0.19
CA ARG A 167 -8.79 -7.10 -1.61
C ARG A 167 -7.85 -6.21 -2.43
N ALA A 168 -7.53 -5.01 -1.95
CA ALA A 168 -6.54 -4.15 -2.58
C ALA A 168 -5.17 -4.85 -2.74
N ASN A 169 -4.73 -5.58 -1.71
CA ASN A 169 -3.48 -6.34 -1.76
C ASN A 169 -3.54 -7.49 -2.78
N LEU A 170 -4.68 -8.20 -2.87
CA LEU A 170 -4.86 -9.21 -3.93
C LEU A 170 -4.79 -8.60 -5.34
N ASP A 171 -5.32 -7.39 -5.54
CA ASP A 171 -5.18 -6.67 -6.81
C ASP A 171 -3.70 -6.36 -7.11
N GLY A 172 -2.92 -5.98 -6.09
CA GLY A 172 -1.46 -5.82 -6.18
C GLY A 172 -0.74 -7.11 -6.57
N THR A 173 -1.04 -8.23 -5.88
CA THR A 173 -0.51 -9.55 -6.23
C THR A 173 -0.83 -9.93 -7.69
N ARG A 174 -2.06 -9.65 -8.17
CA ARG A 174 -2.42 -9.88 -9.58
C ARG A 174 -1.65 -8.98 -10.53
N ALA A 175 -1.42 -7.73 -10.18
CA ALA A 175 -0.64 -6.81 -11.01
C ALA A 175 0.79 -7.34 -11.21
N VAL A 176 1.43 -7.88 -10.17
CA VAL A 176 2.74 -8.53 -10.27
C VAL A 176 2.66 -9.78 -11.17
N LEU A 177 1.73 -10.69 -10.88
CA LEU A 177 1.58 -11.95 -11.62
C LEU A 177 1.25 -11.75 -13.10
N ALA A 178 0.44 -10.75 -13.44
CA ALA A 178 0.11 -10.42 -14.82
C ALA A 178 1.36 -10.08 -15.65
N ARG A 179 2.36 -9.42 -15.04
CA ARG A 179 3.63 -9.07 -15.69
C ARG A 179 4.57 -10.26 -15.79
N LEU A 180 4.57 -11.14 -14.80
CA LEU A 180 5.34 -12.39 -14.83
C LEU A 180 4.71 -13.47 -15.74
N ARG A 181 3.44 -13.30 -16.12
CA ARG A 181 2.66 -14.31 -16.85
C ARG A 181 3.33 -14.86 -18.13
N PRO A 182 3.95 -14.05 -19.00
CA PRO A 182 4.64 -14.57 -20.18
C PRO A 182 5.74 -15.57 -19.82
N LEU A 183 6.46 -15.33 -18.72
CA LEU A 183 7.52 -16.22 -18.24
C LEU A 183 6.96 -17.48 -17.58
N LEU A 184 5.90 -17.34 -16.77
CA LEU A 184 5.27 -18.41 -16.02
C LEU A 184 4.48 -19.39 -16.91
N SER A 185 3.84 -18.91 -17.98
CA SER A 185 2.90 -19.68 -18.79
C SER A 185 3.47 -20.99 -19.36
N THR A 186 4.75 -21.00 -19.74
CA THR A 186 5.42 -22.19 -20.29
C THR A 186 6.26 -22.95 -19.26
N ARG A 187 6.30 -22.48 -18.00
CA ARG A 187 7.27 -22.94 -16.99
C ARG A 187 6.63 -23.37 -15.67
N TYR A 188 5.42 -22.91 -15.38
CA TYR A 188 4.69 -23.23 -14.16
C TYR A 188 3.37 -23.91 -14.53
N PRO A 189 3.33 -25.26 -14.58
CA PRO A 189 2.12 -26.01 -14.88
C PRO A 189 0.95 -25.73 -13.92
N GLY A 190 1.26 -25.26 -12.71
CA GLY A 190 0.27 -24.85 -11.70
C GLY A 190 -0.40 -23.50 -11.96
N LEU A 191 0.02 -22.73 -12.98
CA LEU A 191 -0.50 -21.38 -13.23
C LEU A 191 -2.04 -21.33 -13.33
N PRO A 192 -2.73 -22.24 -14.06
CA PRO A 192 -4.19 -22.23 -14.11
C PRO A 192 -4.86 -22.51 -12.76
N VAL A 193 -4.21 -23.30 -11.88
CA VAL A 193 -4.72 -23.57 -10.53
C VAL A 193 -4.56 -22.32 -9.65
N LEU A 194 -3.40 -21.65 -9.73
CA LEU A 194 -3.15 -20.39 -9.04
C LEU A 194 -4.17 -19.32 -9.45
N ASP A 195 -4.41 -19.15 -10.76
CA ASP A 195 -5.40 -18.19 -11.27
C ASP A 195 -6.79 -18.45 -10.70
N ARG A 196 -7.24 -19.71 -10.70
CA ARG A 196 -8.54 -20.08 -10.14
C ARG A 196 -8.63 -19.83 -8.63
N ARG A 197 -7.54 -20.06 -7.89
CA ARG A 197 -7.50 -19.81 -6.44
C ARG A 197 -7.55 -18.31 -6.15
N LEU A 198 -6.78 -17.52 -6.88
CA LEU A 198 -6.83 -16.05 -6.76
C LEU A 198 -8.21 -15.51 -7.15
N GLY A 199 -8.85 -16.04 -8.18
CA GLY A 199 -10.21 -15.63 -8.57
C GLY A 199 -11.30 -16.04 -7.57
N ARG A 200 -11.07 -17.03 -6.71
CA ARG A 200 -12.01 -17.41 -5.64
C ARG A 200 -11.86 -16.60 -4.37
N ALA A 201 -10.69 -15.99 -4.16
CA ALA A 201 -10.44 -15.11 -3.02
C ALA A 201 -11.03 -13.70 -3.24
N GLU A 202 -11.71 -13.50 -4.37
CA GLU A 202 -12.39 -12.26 -4.77
C GLU A 202 -13.84 -12.20 -4.32
#